data_AF-A0A1T1BWP6-F1
#
_entry.id   AF-A0A1T1BWP6-F1
#
_cell.length_a   1.000
_cell.length_b   1.000
_cell.length_c   1.000
_cell.angle_alpha   90.00
_cell.angle_beta   90.00
_cell.angle_gamma   90.00
#
_symmetry.space_group_name_H-M   'P 1'
#
loop_
_entity.id
_entity.type
_entity.pdbx_description
1 polymer ?
#
loop_
_entity_poly.entity_id
_entity_poly.type
_entity_poly.pdbx_seq_one_letter_code
_entity_poly.pdbx_strand_id
1 'polypeptide(L)'
;MKTKILTLMLLSIQFIFAQEITGSWQGELDVQGMKLPLIIHIKKDGNKLISSLESPKQGATNIPISTISFIENQLLFDAASLGLSYSGKYSNETIDGIFKQGGMEMPLIFTKLKNGETVKKINRPQTPKAPFNYVTEEISFVNPTDKNTLAGTISEPKNFDKKRPILVMITGSGRQNRDEELFGHKPFAVIADDFAKKGIATLRMDDRGVGGSSQGSKSETTYNYATDISAAVDFLIKKGYQNIGLIGHSEGGMIAPIVASLNKKVSFMVLMAGPGTPIDELLAKQIYLSSKLTGMKEENLEKELQSNQKTFAFIKNYAGNDYEKDLKIFLTKEGEEINEDNMKQLKNTWFRYFISFNPDKYVSQIKIPVLAINGSLDFQVPAKDNLAAIEKSLKKAKNKNFETYEFEGMNHLFQECKTGALAEYAEIEQTISPKVLDKMSTWILDK
;
A
#
# COMPACT_ATOMS: atom_id res chain seq x y z
N MET A 1 -66.48 -49.00 47.02
CA MET A 1 -65.86 -48.33 45.85
C MET A 1 -65.19 -47.05 46.31
N LYS A 2 -63.86 -46.97 46.33
CA LYS A 2 -63.11 -45.70 46.38
C LYS A 2 -61.94 -45.81 45.41
N THR A 3 -62.08 -45.12 44.29
CA THR A 3 -61.16 -45.11 43.16
C THR A 3 -59.96 -44.22 43.48
N LYS A 4 -58.75 -44.72 43.23
CA LYS A 4 -57.49 -43.97 43.29
C LYS A 4 -57.39 -43.04 42.06
N ILE A 5 -56.88 -41.83 42.25
CA ILE A 5 -56.26 -41.05 41.17
C ILE A 5 -54.89 -40.58 41.70
N LEU A 6 -53.84 -41.08 41.06
CA LEU A 6 -52.43 -40.76 41.32
C LEU A 6 -52.00 -39.80 40.20
N THR A 7 -51.72 -38.54 40.54
CA THR A 7 -51.27 -37.53 39.56
C THR A 7 -49.76 -37.67 39.35
N LEU A 8 -49.36 -38.06 38.14
CA LEU A 8 -47.96 -38.17 37.71
C LEU A 8 -47.51 -36.82 37.12
N MET A 9 -46.53 -36.17 37.74
CA MET A 9 -45.96 -34.90 37.28
C MET A 9 -44.76 -35.19 36.37
N LEU A 10 -44.89 -34.96 35.05
CA LEU A 10 -43.79 -35.06 34.09
C LEU A 10 -42.87 -33.84 34.23
N LEU A 11 -41.62 -34.05 34.67
CA LEU A 11 -40.56 -33.04 34.57
C LEU A 11 -39.98 -33.08 33.15
N SER A 12 -40.27 -32.06 32.34
CA SER A 12 -39.60 -31.83 31.06
C SER A 12 -38.21 -31.25 31.31
N ILE A 13 -37.17 -32.06 31.12
CA ILE A 13 -35.77 -31.61 31.12
C ILE A 13 -35.53 -30.85 29.82
N GLN A 14 -35.48 -29.51 29.88
CA GLN A 14 -34.99 -28.71 28.76
C GLN A 14 -33.46 -28.75 28.77
N PHE A 15 -32.88 -29.39 27.76
CA PHE A 15 -31.46 -29.26 27.46
C PHE A 15 -31.20 -27.82 27.00
N ILE A 16 -30.62 -27.00 27.87
CA ILE A 16 -30.03 -25.72 27.48
C ILE A 16 -28.77 -26.06 26.68
N PHE A 17 -28.88 -26.10 25.36
CA PHE A 17 -27.70 -26.05 24.50
C PHE A 17 -27.10 -24.65 24.65
N ALA A 18 -25.96 -24.54 25.35
CA ALA A 18 -25.15 -23.34 25.27
C ALA A 18 -24.72 -23.16 23.81
N GLN A 19 -25.23 -22.12 23.14
CA GLN A 19 -24.84 -21.81 21.77
C GLN A 19 -23.34 -21.53 21.73
N GLU A 20 -22.61 -22.36 21.00
CA GLU A 20 -21.16 -22.27 20.96
C GLU A 20 -20.70 -21.43 19.76
N ILE A 21 -20.28 -20.19 20.07
CA ILE A 21 -19.75 -19.22 19.12
C ILE A 21 -18.33 -19.57 18.62
N THR A 22 -17.65 -20.54 19.25
CA THR A 22 -16.29 -20.90 18.87
C THR A 22 -16.24 -21.50 17.46
N GLY A 23 -15.11 -21.30 16.81
CA GLY A 23 -14.87 -21.71 15.43
C GLY A 23 -14.44 -20.53 14.57
N SER A 24 -14.35 -20.78 13.28
CA SER A 24 -14.03 -19.76 12.28
C SER A 24 -15.32 -19.30 11.61
N TRP A 25 -15.45 -18.00 11.41
CA TRP A 25 -16.60 -17.41 10.73
C TRP A 25 -16.13 -16.50 9.62
N GLN A 26 -16.74 -16.62 8.44
CA GLN A 26 -16.40 -15.82 7.27
C GLN A 26 -17.53 -14.86 6.93
N GLY A 27 -17.18 -13.59 6.72
CA GLY A 27 -18.05 -12.58 6.13
C GLY A 27 -17.40 -11.94 4.92
N GLU A 28 -18.17 -11.22 4.13
CA GLU A 28 -17.69 -10.43 3.01
C GLU A 28 -18.11 -8.99 3.24
N LEU A 29 -17.12 -8.11 3.41
CA LEU A 29 -17.32 -6.68 3.56
C LEU A 29 -17.29 -6.04 2.18
N ASP A 30 -18.29 -5.23 1.84
CA ASP A 30 -18.30 -4.46 0.60
C ASP A 30 -17.80 -3.04 0.87
N VAL A 31 -16.60 -2.74 0.40
CA VAL A 31 -15.99 -1.42 0.51
C VAL A 31 -15.94 -0.78 -0.87
N GLN A 32 -16.92 0.08 -1.16
CA GLN A 32 -17.00 0.82 -2.42
C GLN A 32 -16.94 -0.10 -3.66
N GLY A 33 -17.62 -1.25 -3.61
CA GLY A 33 -17.64 -2.26 -4.68
C GLY A 33 -16.51 -3.28 -4.59
N MET A 34 -15.55 -3.10 -3.69
CA MET A 34 -14.53 -4.10 -3.40
C MET A 34 -15.04 -5.07 -2.33
N LYS A 35 -15.28 -6.32 -2.74
CA LYS A 35 -15.59 -7.43 -1.84
C LYS A 35 -14.34 -7.92 -1.11
N LEU A 36 -14.29 -7.72 0.19
CA LEU A 36 -13.21 -8.09 1.10
C LEU A 36 -13.67 -9.23 2.03
N PRO A 37 -13.21 -10.48 1.82
CA PRO A 37 -13.47 -11.54 2.77
C PRO A 37 -12.76 -11.23 4.10
N LEU A 38 -13.49 -11.37 5.19
CA LEU A 38 -12.98 -11.30 6.56
C LEU A 38 -13.26 -12.62 7.26
N ILE A 39 -12.27 -13.14 7.99
CA ILE A 39 -12.42 -14.36 8.77
C ILE A 39 -12.12 -14.04 10.22
N ILE A 40 -13.06 -14.31 11.12
CA ILE A 40 -12.82 -14.26 12.56
C ILE A 40 -12.65 -15.67 13.09
N HIS A 41 -11.55 -15.91 13.81
CA HIS A 41 -11.27 -17.14 14.52
C HIS A 41 -11.54 -16.93 16.00
N ILE A 42 -12.50 -17.66 16.57
CA ILE A 42 -12.89 -17.56 17.98
C ILE A 42 -12.55 -18.88 18.67
N LYS A 43 -11.72 -18.80 19.71
CA LYS A 43 -11.33 -19.93 20.55
C LYS A 43 -11.64 -19.62 22.02
N LYS A 44 -11.74 -20.67 22.83
CA LYS A 44 -11.78 -20.54 24.29
C LYS A 44 -10.38 -20.70 24.87
N ASP A 45 -10.05 -19.86 25.83
CA ASP A 45 -8.92 -20.00 26.74
C ASP A 45 -9.47 -19.98 28.18
N GLY A 46 -9.66 -21.18 28.75
CA GLY A 46 -10.44 -21.37 29.98
C GLY A 46 -11.88 -20.85 29.82
N ASN A 47 -12.26 -19.87 30.64
CA ASN A 47 -13.58 -19.22 30.61
C ASN A 47 -13.62 -17.97 29.73
N LYS A 48 -12.51 -17.58 29.10
CA LYS A 48 -12.44 -16.39 28.25
C LYS A 48 -12.49 -16.77 26.78
N LEU A 49 -13.01 -15.87 25.96
CA LEU A 49 -12.85 -15.95 24.50
C LEU A 49 -11.56 -15.24 24.11
N ILE A 50 -10.82 -15.85 23.21
CA ILE A 50 -9.71 -15.24 22.49
C ILE A 50 -10.03 -15.32 21.00
N SER A 51 -9.58 -14.33 20.24
CA SER A 51 -9.83 -14.32 18.82
C SER A 51 -8.77 -13.60 18.01
N SER A 52 -8.73 -13.95 16.73
CA SER A 52 -7.97 -13.24 15.71
C SER A 52 -8.85 -12.99 14.50
N LEU A 53 -8.51 -11.96 13.73
CA LEU A 53 -9.13 -11.62 12.47
C LEU A 53 -8.13 -11.85 11.33
N GLU A 54 -8.61 -12.26 10.17
CA GLU A 54 -7.86 -12.36 8.93
C GLU A 54 -8.60 -11.59 7.84
N SER A 55 -7.84 -10.89 7.00
CA SER A 55 -8.33 -10.32 5.74
C SER A 55 -7.50 -10.91 4.59
N PRO A 56 -7.89 -12.09 4.07
CA PRO A 56 -7.09 -12.83 3.08
C PRO A 56 -6.81 -12.01 1.83
N LYS A 57 -7.78 -11.22 1.36
CA LYS A 57 -7.64 -10.38 0.16
C LYS A 57 -6.64 -9.24 0.34
N GLN A 58 -6.39 -8.83 1.57
CA GLN A 58 -5.42 -7.80 1.92
C GLN A 58 -4.08 -8.38 2.42
N GLY A 59 -3.93 -9.71 2.47
CA GLY A 59 -2.72 -10.38 2.98
C GLY A 59 -2.53 -10.28 4.49
N ALA A 60 -3.48 -9.70 5.22
CA ALA A 60 -3.41 -9.57 6.66
C ALA A 60 -3.86 -10.86 7.35
N THR A 61 -2.96 -11.50 8.09
CA THR A 61 -3.23 -12.75 8.83
C THR A 61 -3.00 -12.51 10.32
N ASN A 62 -3.76 -13.21 11.16
CA ASN A 62 -3.62 -13.17 12.62
C ASN A 62 -3.69 -11.75 13.25
N ILE A 63 -4.56 -10.88 12.75
CA ILE A 63 -4.83 -9.58 13.36
C ILE A 63 -5.36 -9.83 14.78
N PRO A 64 -4.71 -9.32 15.84
CA PRO A 64 -5.20 -9.52 17.21
C PRO A 64 -6.52 -8.78 17.44
N ILE A 65 -7.50 -9.46 18.02
CA ILE A 65 -8.71 -8.84 18.57
C ILE A 65 -8.42 -8.49 20.04
N SER A 66 -8.49 -7.20 20.38
CA SER A 66 -8.17 -6.69 21.71
C SER A 66 -9.23 -7.03 22.76
N THR A 67 -10.50 -7.08 22.34
CA THR A 67 -11.66 -7.35 23.18
C THR A 67 -12.66 -8.18 22.40
N ILE A 68 -13.24 -9.19 23.05
CA ILE A 68 -14.32 -10.00 22.48
C ILE A 68 -15.29 -10.42 23.60
N SER A 69 -16.58 -10.35 23.32
CA SER A 69 -17.62 -10.86 24.21
C SER A 69 -18.76 -11.47 23.40
N PHE A 70 -19.37 -12.50 23.97
CA PHE A 70 -20.57 -13.14 23.42
C PHE A 70 -21.58 -13.35 24.54
N ILE A 71 -22.59 -12.47 24.62
CA ILE A 71 -23.59 -12.44 25.68
C ILE A 71 -24.96 -12.27 25.03
N GLU A 72 -25.96 -13.05 25.44
CA GLU A 72 -27.34 -12.96 24.92
C GLU A 72 -27.44 -12.99 23.38
N ASN A 73 -26.65 -13.86 22.75
CA ASN A 73 -26.53 -13.97 21.28
C ASN A 73 -26.03 -12.71 20.58
N GLN A 74 -25.34 -11.82 21.29
CA GLN A 74 -24.66 -10.67 20.70
C GLN A 74 -23.15 -10.90 20.73
N LEU A 75 -22.51 -10.91 19.56
CA LEU A 75 -21.06 -10.89 19.42
C LEU A 75 -20.59 -9.44 19.31
N LEU A 76 -19.72 -9.04 20.23
CA LEU A 76 -19.01 -7.76 20.19
C LEU A 76 -17.52 -8.04 20.14
N PHE A 77 -16.80 -7.37 19.26
CA PHE A 77 -15.33 -7.38 19.32
C PHE A 77 -14.71 -6.07 18.83
N ASP A 78 -13.52 -5.76 19.34
CA ASP A 78 -12.71 -4.64 18.88
C ASP A 78 -11.30 -5.12 18.49
N ALA A 79 -10.77 -4.58 17.40
CA ALA A 79 -9.36 -4.68 17.05
C ALA A 79 -8.76 -3.27 17.15
N ALA A 80 -8.35 -2.88 18.37
CA ALA A 80 -7.89 -1.53 18.69
C ALA A 80 -6.73 -1.06 17.81
N SER A 81 -5.84 -1.98 17.39
CA SER A 81 -4.72 -1.66 16.48
C SER A 81 -5.17 -1.16 15.11
N LEU A 82 -6.42 -1.46 14.71
CA LEU A 82 -7.01 -1.06 13.44
C LEU A 82 -8.12 -0.01 13.59
N GLY A 83 -8.42 0.44 14.83
CA GLY A 83 -9.57 1.30 15.09
C GLY A 83 -10.90 0.69 14.65
N LEU A 84 -11.01 -0.64 14.75
CA LEU A 84 -12.11 -1.44 14.22
C LEU A 84 -12.97 -1.98 15.37
N SER A 85 -14.28 -1.90 15.21
CA SER A 85 -15.26 -2.57 16.09
C SER A 85 -16.33 -3.29 15.27
N TYR A 86 -16.93 -4.32 15.86
CA TYR A 86 -18.06 -5.04 15.28
C TYR A 86 -19.10 -5.36 16.34
N SER A 87 -20.37 -5.21 15.99
CA SER A 87 -21.50 -5.64 16.80
C SER A 87 -22.49 -6.39 15.94
N GLY A 88 -22.71 -7.67 16.25
CA GLY A 88 -23.64 -8.51 15.50
C GLY A 88 -24.46 -9.46 16.37
N LYS A 89 -25.64 -9.80 15.89
CA LYS A 89 -26.58 -10.72 16.52
C LYS A 89 -26.48 -12.08 15.86
N TYR A 90 -26.24 -13.09 16.67
CA TYR A 90 -26.20 -14.48 16.28
C TYR A 90 -27.61 -15.05 16.14
N SER A 91 -27.89 -15.65 14.98
CA SER A 91 -29.13 -16.37 14.68
C SER A 91 -28.89 -17.34 13.53
N ASN A 92 -29.42 -18.57 13.60
CA ASN A 92 -29.39 -19.53 12.48
C ASN A 92 -28.02 -19.73 11.81
N GLU A 93 -26.94 -19.92 12.60
CA GLU A 93 -25.56 -20.09 12.09
C GLU A 93 -24.99 -18.88 11.33
N THR A 94 -25.61 -17.71 11.47
CA THR A 94 -25.09 -16.44 10.99
C THR A 94 -24.97 -15.44 12.13
N ILE A 95 -24.07 -14.47 11.98
CA ILE A 95 -23.95 -13.32 12.86
C ILE A 95 -24.16 -12.10 11.97
N ASP A 96 -25.33 -11.49 12.10
CA ASP A 96 -25.72 -10.32 11.33
C ASP A 96 -25.39 -9.06 12.14
N GLY A 97 -24.55 -8.19 11.60
CA GLY A 97 -24.02 -7.09 12.39
C GLY A 97 -23.46 -5.93 11.58
N ILE A 98 -22.98 -4.95 12.33
CA ILE A 98 -22.37 -3.72 11.81
C ILE A 98 -20.89 -3.73 12.15
N PHE A 99 -20.09 -3.60 11.10
CA PHE A 99 -18.66 -3.33 11.14
C PHE A 99 -18.43 -1.82 11.16
N LYS A 100 -17.53 -1.34 12.01
CA LYS A 100 -17.14 0.07 12.08
C LYS A 100 -15.63 0.24 12.02
N GLN A 101 -15.16 1.14 11.17
CA GLN A 101 -13.74 1.51 11.07
C GLN A 101 -13.59 2.88 10.42
N GLY A 102 -12.73 3.74 10.97
CA GLY A 102 -12.40 5.04 10.36
C GLY A 102 -13.61 5.94 10.11
N GLY A 103 -14.56 5.95 11.05
CA GLY A 103 -15.83 6.69 10.93
C GLY A 103 -16.90 6.06 10.01
N MET A 104 -16.56 4.99 9.26
CA MET A 104 -17.52 4.28 8.40
C MET A 104 -18.26 3.18 9.17
N GLU A 105 -19.55 3.00 8.88
CA GLU A 105 -20.37 1.87 9.33
C GLU A 105 -20.85 1.05 8.13
N MET A 106 -20.65 -0.26 8.16
CA MET A 106 -20.96 -1.16 7.05
C MET A 106 -21.63 -2.44 7.56
N PRO A 107 -22.65 -2.97 6.88
CA PRO A 107 -23.22 -4.27 7.21
C PRO A 107 -22.19 -5.37 6.94
N LEU A 108 -22.07 -6.31 7.86
CA LEU A 108 -21.21 -7.47 7.73
C LEU A 108 -21.88 -8.69 8.38
N ILE A 109 -22.21 -9.66 7.54
CA ILE A 109 -22.80 -10.92 7.95
C ILE A 109 -21.71 -11.98 7.95
N PHE A 110 -21.44 -12.55 9.13
CA PHE A 110 -20.57 -13.71 9.27
C PHE A 110 -21.38 -15.01 9.17
N THR A 111 -20.82 -15.99 8.48
CA THR A 111 -21.35 -17.36 8.38
C THR A 111 -20.32 -18.34 8.92
N LYS A 112 -20.76 -19.39 9.61
CA LYS A 112 -19.85 -20.36 10.22
C LYS A 112 -19.13 -21.16 9.12
N LEU A 113 -17.80 -21.17 9.13
CA LEU A 113 -17.01 -22.00 8.23
C LEU A 113 -17.11 -23.46 8.66
N LYS A 114 -17.48 -24.34 7.73
CA LYS A 114 -17.54 -25.77 8.00
C LYS A 114 -16.12 -26.35 8.06
N ASN A 115 -15.94 -27.41 8.84
CA ASN A 115 -14.65 -28.12 8.93
C ASN A 115 -14.20 -28.56 7.53
N GLY A 116 -13.04 -28.05 7.08
CA GLY A 116 -12.47 -28.34 5.76
C GLY A 116 -12.76 -27.29 4.68
N GLU A 117 -13.64 -26.31 4.92
CA GLU A 117 -13.77 -25.14 4.06
C GLU A 117 -12.55 -24.22 4.27
N THR A 118 -11.62 -24.27 3.32
CA THR A 118 -10.51 -23.32 3.26
C THR A 118 -10.91 -22.15 2.39
N VAL A 119 -10.72 -20.93 2.91
CA VAL A 119 -10.86 -19.73 2.08
C VAL A 119 -9.93 -19.84 0.89
N LYS A 120 -10.45 -19.54 -0.32
CA LYS A 120 -9.70 -19.65 -1.57
C LYS A 120 -8.40 -18.86 -1.42
N LYS A 121 -7.29 -19.57 -1.30
CA LYS A 121 -5.99 -18.96 -1.09
C LYS A 121 -5.64 -18.20 -2.36
N ILE A 122 -5.35 -16.91 -2.19
CA ILE A 122 -4.97 -16.05 -3.28
C ILE A 122 -3.63 -16.53 -3.84
N ASN A 123 -3.61 -16.81 -5.14
CA ASN A 123 -2.43 -17.27 -5.83
C ASN A 123 -1.62 -16.08 -6.36
N ARG A 124 -0.31 -16.13 -6.14
CA ARG A 124 0.67 -15.11 -6.54
C ARG A 124 1.84 -15.84 -7.19
N PRO A 125 1.66 -16.40 -8.39
CA PRO A 125 2.58 -17.37 -8.98
C PRO A 125 3.98 -16.81 -9.26
N GLN A 126 4.09 -15.49 -9.44
CA GLN A 126 5.36 -14.81 -9.70
C GLN A 126 6.19 -14.57 -8.45
N THR A 127 5.60 -14.64 -7.24
CA THR A 127 6.35 -14.40 -6.00
C THR A 127 7.44 -15.46 -5.85
N PRO A 128 8.72 -15.07 -5.82
CA PRO A 128 9.83 -16.01 -5.82
C PRO A 128 9.87 -16.79 -4.51
N LYS A 129 10.29 -18.06 -4.58
CA LYS A 129 10.41 -18.97 -3.44
C LYS A 129 11.82 -19.54 -3.38
N ALA A 130 12.34 -19.67 -2.17
CA ALA A 130 13.62 -20.34 -1.94
C ALA A 130 13.55 -21.83 -2.30
N PRO A 131 14.68 -22.47 -2.66
CA PRO A 131 16.01 -21.88 -2.80
C PRO A 131 16.13 -21.01 -4.06
N PHE A 132 16.83 -19.87 -3.94
CA PHE A 132 17.08 -18.97 -5.06
C PHE A 132 18.31 -19.39 -5.88
N ASN A 133 18.31 -19.06 -7.17
CA ASN A 133 19.44 -19.30 -8.07
C ASN A 133 20.48 -18.17 -8.07
N TYR A 134 20.37 -17.25 -7.11
CA TYR A 134 21.22 -16.07 -6.92
C TYR A 134 21.56 -15.92 -5.43
N VAL A 135 22.55 -15.09 -5.12
CA VAL A 135 23.01 -14.82 -3.75
C VAL A 135 22.18 -13.71 -3.15
N THR A 136 21.80 -13.85 -1.88
CA THR A 136 21.16 -12.80 -1.10
C THR A 136 22.01 -12.45 0.12
N GLU A 137 22.23 -11.16 0.36
CA GLU A 137 22.92 -10.63 1.54
C GLU A 137 21.99 -9.69 2.30
N GLU A 138 21.69 -10.01 3.57
CA GLU A 138 21.04 -9.09 4.49
C GLU A 138 22.02 -8.00 4.91
N ILE A 139 21.62 -6.74 4.78
CA ILE A 139 22.46 -5.59 5.07
C ILE A 139 21.82 -4.67 6.09
N SER A 140 22.65 -3.92 6.79
CA SER A 140 22.24 -2.78 7.58
C SER A 140 23.31 -1.68 7.54
N PHE A 141 22.89 -0.43 7.46
CA PHE A 141 23.77 0.73 7.50
C PHE A 141 23.05 1.96 8.05
N VAL A 142 23.82 2.97 8.44
CA VAL A 142 23.28 4.20 9.03
C VAL A 142 23.21 5.29 7.96
N ASN A 143 22.05 5.95 7.85
CA ASN A 143 21.93 7.23 7.15
C ASN A 143 22.67 8.30 7.97
N PRO A 144 23.76 8.91 7.46
CA PRO A 144 24.55 9.87 8.22
C PRO A 144 23.83 11.19 8.47
N THR A 145 22.79 11.54 7.70
CA THR A 145 22.02 12.79 7.84
C THR A 145 21.08 12.71 9.04
N ASP A 146 20.22 11.70 9.06
CA ASP A 146 19.17 11.57 10.08
C ASP A 146 19.55 10.60 11.21
N LYS A 147 20.73 9.96 11.12
CA LYS A 147 21.24 8.94 12.06
C LYS A 147 20.32 7.72 12.19
N ASN A 148 19.42 7.50 11.23
CA ASN A 148 18.54 6.36 11.19
C ASN A 148 19.29 5.11 10.69
N THR A 149 19.06 3.97 11.31
CA THR A 149 19.56 2.68 10.82
C THR A 149 18.57 2.11 9.81
N LEU A 150 19.09 1.73 8.65
CA LEU A 150 18.32 1.19 7.53
C LEU A 150 18.71 -0.26 7.32
N ALA A 151 17.73 -1.09 6.96
CA ALA A 151 17.92 -2.50 6.66
C ALA A 151 17.42 -2.83 5.24
N GLY A 152 17.99 -3.87 4.65
CA GLY A 152 17.61 -4.31 3.31
C GLY A 152 18.23 -5.64 2.91
N THR A 153 17.96 -6.06 1.68
CA THR A 153 18.58 -7.22 1.05
C THR A 153 19.24 -6.81 -0.26
N ILE A 154 20.50 -7.17 -0.43
CA ILE A 154 21.15 -7.21 -1.75
C ILE A 154 20.87 -8.58 -2.38
N SER A 155 20.40 -8.59 -3.63
CA SER A 155 20.28 -9.79 -4.46
C SER A 155 21.26 -9.70 -5.62
N GLU A 156 22.17 -10.67 -5.73
CA GLU A 156 23.23 -10.72 -6.76
C GLU A 156 23.16 -12.01 -7.58
N PRO A 157 23.24 -11.92 -8.92
CA PRO A 157 23.55 -13.08 -9.75
C PRO A 157 24.78 -13.85 -9.22
N LYS A 158 24.84 -15.17 -9.42
CA LYS A 158 26.04 -15.94 -9.03
C LYS A 158 27.30 -15.37 -9.72
N ASN A 159 28.39 -15.22 -8.97
CA ASN A 159 29.66 -14.65 -9.44
C ASN A 159 29.51 -13.23 -10.03
N PHE A 160 28.72 -12.38 -9.38
CA PHE A 160 28.43 -11.02 -9.88
C PHE A 160 29.69 -10.15 -10.02
N ASP A 161 29.86 -9.54 -11.18
CA ASP A 161 30.85 -8.48 -11.41
C ASP A 161 30.28 -7.14 -10.93
N LYS A 162 30.91 -6.50 -9.95
CA LYS A 162 30.47 -5.23 -9.36
C LYS A 162 30.52 -4.02 -10.32
N LYS A 163 31.02 -4.20 -11.54
CA LYS A 163 30.88 -3.23 -12.64
C LYS A 163 29.52 -3.30 -13.33
N ARG A 164 28.81 -4.41 -13.19
CA ARG A 164 27.47 -4.62 -13.76
C ARG A 164 26.42 -3.78 -12.99
N PRO A 165 25.27 -3.49 -13.62
CA PRO A 165 24.23 -2.69 -13.00
C PRO A 165 23.70 -3.29 -11.68
N ILE A 166 23.64 -2.46 -10.64
CA ILE A 166 22.87 -2.70 -9.41
C ILE A 166 21.86 -1.57 -9.23
N LEU A 167 20.60 -1.88 -8.92
CA LEU A 167 19.57 -0.86 -8.70
C LEU A 167 19.12 -0.81 -7.24
N VAL A 168 19.08 0.39 -6.65
CA VAL A 168 18.37 0.62 -5.39
C VAL A 168 16.89 0.78 -5.69
N MET A 169 16.05 -0.05 -5.08
CA MET A 169 14.60 -0.05 -5.26
C MET A 169 13.93 0.86 -4.23
N ILE A 170 13.05 1.74 -4.68
CA ILE A 170 12.42 2.80 -3.87
C ILE A 170 10.90 2.64 -3.94
N THR A 171 10.31 2.35 -2.79
CA THR A 171 8.87 2.09 -2.61
C THR A 171 8.04 3.35 -2.86
N GLY A 172 6.75 3.14 -3.14
CA GLY A 172 5.73 4.19 -3.20
C GLY A 172 5.29 4.73 -1.84
N SER A 173 4.18 5.47 -1.84
CA SER A 173 3.70 6.19 -0.65
C SER A 173 3.35 5.30 0.53
N GLY A 174 3.63 5.81 1.74
CA GLY A 174 3.43 5.08 2.99
C GLY A 174 4.66 4.31 3.44
N ARG A 175 4.61 3.71 4.62
CA ARG A 175 5.71 2.91 5.15
C ARG A 175 5.59 1.48 4.64
N GLN A 176 6.54 1.05 3.81
CA GLN A 176 6.50 -0.26 3.16
C GLN A 176 7.70 -1.12 3.53
N ASN A 177 7.51 -2.44 3.41
CA ASN A 177 8.63 -3.37 3.51
C ASN A 177 9.41 -3.36 2.17
N ARG A 178 10.59 -3.99 2.17
CA ARG A 178 11.45 -4.09 0.99
C ARG A 178 10.83 -4.78 -0.24
N ASP A 179 9.67 -5.41 -0.10
CA ASP A 179 8.97 -6.11 -1.17
C ASP A 179 7.86 -5.28 -1.83
N GLU A 180 7.57 -4.10 -1.28
CA GLU A 180 6.44 -3.25 -1.69
C GLU A 180 5.10 -4.00 -1.63
N GLU A 181 4.87 -4.72 -0.52
CA GLU A 181 3.78 -5.68 -0.43
C GLU A 181 2.39 -5.03 -0.38
N LEU A 182 1.51 -5.41 -1.33
CA LEU A 182 0.14 -4.93 -1.40
C LEU A 182 -0.79 -6.03 -1.95
N PHE A 183 -1.91 -6.31 -1.27
CA PHE A 183 -2.86 -7.38 -1.64
C PHE A 183 -2.19 -8.74 -1.92
N GLY A 184 -1.14 -9.06 -1.14
CA GLY A 184 -0.32 -10.28 -1.29
C GLY A 184 0.64 -10.27 -2.48
N HIS A 185 0.63 -9.24 -3.33
CA HIS A 185 1.66 -9.04 -4.34
C HIS A 185 2.95 -8.55 -3.69
N LYS A 186 4.09 -8.93 -4.27
CA LYS A 186 5.43 -8.52 -3.85
C LYS A 186 6.23 -7.99 -5.05
N PRO A 187 5.85 -6.85 -5.64
CA PRO A 187 6.41 -6.37 -6.90
C PRO A 187 7.94 -6.32 -6.88
N PHE A 188 8.54 -5.81 -5.80
CA PHE A 188 9.99 -5.68 -5.74
C PHE A 188 10.71 -7.02 -5.60
N ALA A 189 10.09 -8.01 -4.94
CA ALA A 189 10.63 -9.36 -4.92
C ALA A 189 10.63 -10.00 -6.32
N VAL A 190 9.54 -9.83 -7.09
CA VAL A 190 9.42 -10.36 -8.45
C VAL A 190 10.43 -9.70 -9.39
N ILE A 191 10.55 -8.37 -9.33
CA ILE A 191 11.52 -7.61 -10.13
C ILE A 191 12.95 -8.04 -9.78
N ALA A 192 13.29 -8.16 -8.49
CA ALA A 192 14.62 -8.59 -8.05
C ALA A 192 14.97 -10.01 -8.53
N ASP A 193 14.02 -10.95 -8.50
CA ASP A 193 14.21 -12.32 -9.00
C ASP A 193 14.42 -12.35 -10.52
N ASP A 194 13.62 -11.61 -11.29
CA ASP A 194 13.80 -11.50 -12.74
C ASP A 194 15.14 -10.85 -13.11
N PHE A 195 15.49 -9.75 -12.45
CA PHE A 195 16.75 -9.03 -12.66
C PHE A 195 17.95 -9.91 -12.34
N ALA A 196 17.93 -10.63 -11.21
CA ALA A 196 19.01 -11.52 -10.83
C ALA A 196 19.23 -12.65 -11.86
N LYS A 197 18.14 -13.19 -12.46
CA LYS A 197 18.22 -14.18 -13.55
C LYS A 197 18.81 -13.61 -14.84
N LYS A 198 18.70 -12.30 -15.05
CA LYS A 198 19.21 -11.58 -16.23
C LYS A 198 20.53 -10.84 -15.99
N GLY A 199 21.19 -11.11 -14.86
CA GLY A 199 22.52 -10.57 -14.58
C GLY A 199 22.53 -9.12 -14.08
N ILE A 200 21.43 -8.65 -13.48
CA ILE A 200 21.28 -7.35 -12.83
C ILE A 200 21.14 -7.57 -11.33
N ALA A 201 21.86 -6.82 -10.50
CA ALA A 201 21.71 -6.89 -9.05
C ALA A 201 20.69 -5.86 -8.53
N THR A 202 20.15 -6.08 -7.34
CA THR A 202 19.22 -5.14 -6.70
C THR A 202 19.50 -4.98 -5.22
N LEU A 203 19.32 -3.77 -4.69
CA LEU A 203 19.17 -3.51 -3.27
C LEU A 203 17.72 -3.12 -2.98
N ARG A 204 17.01 -3.97 -2.24
CA ARG A 204 15.67 -3.70 -1.71
C ARG A 204 15.79 -3.25 -0.24
N MET A 205 15.04 -2.24 0.16
CA MET A 205 15.17 -1.58 1.48
C MET A 205 13.85 -1.56 2.23
N ASP A 206 13.88 -1.75 3.55
CA ASP A 206 12.72 -1.48 4.39
C ASP A 206 12.64 0.01 4.71
N ASP A 207 11.45 0.60 4.58
CA ASP A 207 11.23 1.97 5.01
C ASP A 207 11.37 2.12 6.53
N ARG A 208 11.51 3.37 6.98
CA ARG A 208 11.68 3.68 8.41
C ARG A 208 10.53 3.12 9.25
N GLY A 209 10.86 2.40 10.31
CA GLY A 209 9.90 1.73 11.19
C GLY A 209 9.24 0.49 10.60
N VAL A 210 9.78 -0.05 9.51
CA VAL A 210 9.36 -1.33 8.92
C VAL A 210 10.52 -2.31 8.94
N GLY A 211 10.22 -3.59 9.14
CA GLY A 211 11.22 -4.66 9.06
C GLY A 211 12.41 -4.42 10.00
N GLY A 212 13.61 -4.36 9.41
CA GLY A 212 14.86 -4.13 10.18
C GLY A 212 15.25 -2.65 10.34
N SER A 213 14.53 -1.72 9.71
CA SER A 213 14.85 -0.29 9.75
C SER A 213 14.31 0.36 11.03
N SER A 214 15.11 1.24 11.65
CA SER A 214 14.68 1.94 12.86
C SER A 214 13.50 2.90 12.59
N GLN A 215 12.74 3.19 13.64
CA GLN A 215 11.44 3.89 13.61
C GLN A 215 11.43 5.23 12.87
N GLY A 216 12.56 5.94 12.87
CA GLY A 216 12.64 7.29 12.34
C GLY A 216 11.96 8.35 13.22
N SER A 217 11.83 9.56 12.68
CA SER A 217 11.07 10.68 13.27
C SER A 217 9.57 10.59 12.93
N LYS A 218 8.72 11.25 13.72
CA LYS A 218 7.29 11.39 13.41
C LYS A 218 6.99 12.48 12.36
N SER A 219 7.98 13.31 12.04
CA SER A 219 7.84 14.47 11.14
C SER A 219 8.58 14.28 9.81
N GLU A 220 8.73 13.03 9.38
CA GLU A 220 9.45 12.68 8.16
C GLU A 220 8.71 13.16 6.93
N THR A 221 9.45 13.36 5.85
CA THR A 221 8.94 13.80 4.55
C THR A 221 9.59 12.98 3.45
N THR A 222 9.08 13.10 2.22
CA THR A 222 9.71 12.53 1.02
C THR A 222 11.21 12.86 0.92
N TYR A 223 11.63 14.03 1.40
CA TYR A 223 13.04 14.41 1.41
C TYR A 223 13.88 13.52 2.35
N ASN A 224 13.36 13.16 3.52
CA ASN A 224 14.07 12.27 4.45
C ASN A 224 14.29 10.89 3.80
N TYR A 225 13.28 10.34 3.13
CA TYR A 225 13.44 9.10 2.36
C TYR A 225 14.46 9.24 1.22
N ALA A 226 14.55 10.39 0.55
CA ALA A 226 15.62 10.65 -0.41
C ALA A 226 17.02 10.63 0.22
N THR A 227 17.17 11.10 1.47
CA THR A 227 18.47 10.98 2.17
C THR A 227 18.82 9.53 2.50
N ASP A 228 17.83 8.67 2.78
CA ASP A 228 18.04 7.24 3.02
C ASP A 228 18.54 6.55 1.75
N ILE A 229 17.89 6.80 0.62
CA ILE A 229 18.29 6.24 -0.67
C ILE A 229 19.67 6.75 -1.10
N SER A 230 19.97 8.04 -0.85
CA SER A 230 21.32 8.57 -1.10
C SER A 230 22.39 7.86 -0.25
N ALA A 231 22.09 7.56 1.01
CA ALA A 231 22.97 6.77 1.88
C ALA A 231 23.12 5.33 1.38
N ALA A 232 22.07 4.73 0.81
CA ALA A 232 22.12 3.41 0.18
C ALA A 232 23.08 3.38 -1.03
N VAL A 233 23.02 4.40 -1.89
CA VAL A 233 23.98 4.56 -3.01
C VAL A 233 25.42 4.65 -2.49
N ASP A 234 25.65 5.45 -1.45
CA ASP A 234 26.98 5.60 -0.85
C ASP A 234 27.48 4.32 -0.18
N PHE A 235 26.59 3.55 0.43
CA PHE A 235 26.88 2.23 0.99
C PHE A 235 27.31 1.24 -0.11
N LEU A 236 26.60 1.20 -1.24
CA LEU A 236 26.96 0.35 -2.39
C LEU A 236 28.32 0.75 -2.98
N ILE A 237 28.62 2.04 -3.11
CA ILE A 237 29.96 2.50 -3.54
C ILE A 237 31.05 1.97 -2.59
N LYS A 238 30.85 2.04 -1.26
CA LYS A 238 31.80 1.51 -0.28
C LYS A 238 31.96 -0.01 -0.37
N LYS A 239 30.91 -0.75 -0.75
CA LYS A 239 30.97 -2.19 -1.05
C LYS A 239 31.63 -2.50 -2.40
N GLY A 240 31.95 -1.50 -3.21
CA GLY A 240 32.71 -1.62 -4.45
C GLY A 240 31.88 -1.71 -5.74
N TYR A 241 30.56 -1.48 -5.68
CA TYR A 241 29.73 -1.36 -6.90
C TYR A 241 30.09 -0.08 -7.66
N GLN A 242 30.07 -0.14 -8.98
CA GLN A 242 30.48 0.99 -9.84
C GLN A 242 29.34 1.54 -10.71
N ASN A 243 28.39 0.70 -11.10
CA ASN A 243 27.25 1.09 -11.94
C ASN A 243 25.94 1.00 -11.13
N ILE A 244 25.59 2.09 -10.43
CA ILE A 244 24.44 2.12 -9.52
C ILE A 244 23.29 2.89 -10.18
N GLY A 245 22.18 2.21 -10.40
CA GLY A 245 20.92 2.81 -10.83
C GLY A 245 19.93 2.98 -9.68
N LEU A 246 18.86 3.70 -9.95
CA LEU A 246 17.68 3.78 -9.09
C LEU A 246 16.46 3.25 -9.83
N ILE A 247 15.57 2.55 -9.12
CA ILE A 247 14.24 2.20 -9.64
C ILE A 247 13.20 2.60 -8.60
N GLY A 248 12.34 3.54 -8.95
CA GLY A 248 11.37 4.11 -8.03
C GLY A 248 9.94 3.93 -8.53
N HIS A 249 9.07 3.38 -7.69
CA HIS A 249 7.66 3.20 -7.98
C HIS A 249 6.80 4.26 -7.29
N SER A 250 5.82 4.85 -7.98
CA SER A 250 4.90 5.85 -7.40
C SER A 250 5.66 7.00 -6.71
N GLU A 251 5.54 7.21 -5.39
CA GLU A 251 6.36 8.20 -4.63
C GLU A 251 7.87 8.00 -4.85
N GLY A 252 8.33 6.75 -4.96
CA GLY A 252 9.71 6.41 -5.28
C GLY A 252 10.17 6.99 -6.62
N GLY A 253 9.26 7.16 -7.57
CA GLY A 253 9.49 7.86 -8.84
C GLY A 253 9.75 9.36 -8.69
N MET A 254 9.36 9.96 -7.57
CA MET A 254 9.77 11.33 -7.19
C MET A 254 11.08 11.35 -6.41
N ILE A 255 11.27 10.36 -5.53
CA ILE A 255 12.48 10.24 -4.70
C ILE A 255 13.73 10.02 -5.57
N ALA A 256 13.65 9.17 -6.60
CA ALA A 256 14.78 8.91 -7.48
C ALA A 256 15.38 10.18 -8.12
N PRO A 257 14.59 11.09 -8.74
CA PRO A 257 15.09 12.39 -9.21
C PRO A 257 15.67 13.28 -8.11
N ILE A 258 15.10 13.30 -6.89
CA ILE A 258 15.69 14.05 -5.77
C ILE A 258 17.12 13.54 -5.51
N VAL A 259 17.27 12.22 -5.35
CA VAL A 259 18.56 11.57 -5.08
C VAL A 259 19.55 11.86 -6.21
N ALA A 260 19.19 11.60 -7.46
CA ALA A 260 20.10 11.77 -8.60
C ALA A 260 20.49 13.24 -8.84
N SER A 261 19.65 14.20 -8.45
CA SER A 261 20.02 15.62 -8.51
C SER A 261 21.14 15.96 -7.51
N LEU A 262 21.15 15.32 -6.34
CA LEU A 262 22.05 15.58 -5.21
C LEU A 262 23.28 14.66 -5.18
N ASN A 263 23.16 13.42 -5.64
CA ASN A 263 24.19 12.39 -5.58
C ASN A 263 24.64 11.98 -7.00
N LYS A 264 25.84 12.44 -7.39
CA LYS A 264 26.41 12.21 -8.72
C LYS A 264 26.93 10.78 -8.96
N LYS A 265 26.84 9.90 -7.96
CA LYS A 265 27.21 8.47 -8.07
C LYS A 265 26.10 7.63 -8.69
N VAL A 266 24.92 8.19 -8.93
CA VAL A 266 23.82 7.53 -9.64
C VAL A 266 24.09 7.58 -11.15
N SER A 267 24.16 6.40 -11.77
CA SER A 267 24.48 6.25 -13.19
C SER A 267 23.27 6.38 -14.11
N PHE A 268 22.09 5.91 -13.69
CA PHE A 268 20.83 5.94 -14.46
C PHE A 268 19.62 5.76 -13.52
N MET A 269 18.39 5.96 -14.01
CA MET A 269 17.17 5.67 -13.24
C MET A 269 16.01 5.13 -14.07
N VAL A 270 15.15 4.35 -13.43
CA VAL A 270 13.86 3.88 -13.94
C VAL A 270 12.75 4.45 -13.06
N LEU A 271 11.82 5.21 -13.65
CA LEU A 271 10.66 5.79 -12.98
C LEU A 271 9.44 4.95 -13.35
N MET A 272 8.94 4.17 -12.39
CA MET A 272 7.77 3.31 -12.55
C MET A 272 6.54 4.02 -12.00
N ALA A 273 5.56 4.33 -12.87
CA ALA A 273 4.35 5.04 -12.48
C ALA A 273 4.65 6.31 -11.65
N GLY A 274 5.72 7.02 -12.02
CA GLY A 274 6.25 8.16 -11.28
C GLY A 274 5.49 9.45 -11.59
N PRO A 275 5.14 10.28 -10.60
CA PRO A 275 4.56 11.60 -10.83
C PRO A 275 5.44 12.52 -11.68
N GLY A 276 4.87 13.07 -12.74
CA GLY A 276 5.49 14.09 -13.60
C GLY A 276 4.89 15.49 -13.41
N THR A 277 3.64 15.57 -12.94
CA THR A 277 2.91 16.82 -12.72
C THR A 277 2.97 17.26 -11.24
N PRO A 278 2.66 18.54 -10.91
CA PRO A 278 2.51 18.98 -9.52
C PRO A 278 1.54 18.09 -8.74
N ILE A 279 1.89 17.79 -7.48
CA ILE A 279 1.17 16.77 -6.70
C ILE A 279 -0.22 17.23 -6.26
N ASP A 280 -0.43 18.53 -6.02
CA ASP A 280 -1.76 19.08 -5.76
C ASP A 280 -2.73 18.84 -6.92
N GLU A 281 -2.27 19.02 -8.16
CA GLU A 281 -3.06 18.75 -9.36
C GLU A 281 -3.26 17.25 -9.58
N LEU A 282 -2.19 16.46 -9.41
CA LEU A 282 -2.23 15.01 -9.58
C LEU A 282 -3.17 14.34 -8.60
N LEU A 283 -3.07 14.68 -7.31
CA LEU A 283 -3.87 14.03 -6.27
C LEU A 283 -5.36 14.37 -6.41
N ALA A 284 -5.70 15.61 -6.78
CA ALA A 284 -7.08 16.00 -7.05
C ALA A 284 -7.65 15.18 -8.23
N LYS A 285 -6.84 14.97 -9.29
CA LYS A 285 -7.21 14.13 -10.43
C LYS A 285 -7.32 12.64 -10.06
N GLN A 286 -6.40 12.14 -9.25
CA GLN A 286 -6.41 10.76 -8.75
C GLN A 286 -7.69 10.48 -7.96
N ILE A 287 -8.09 11.38 -7.05
CA ILE A 287 -9.34 11.26 -6.29
C ILE A 287 -10.54 11.25 -7.25
N TYR A 288 -10.62 12.22 -8.17
CA TYR A 288 -11.69 12.29 -9.18
C TYR A 288 -11.82 10.98 -10.00
N LEU A 289 -10.70 10.44 -10.50
CA LEU A 289 -10.72 9.22 -11.29
C LEU A 289 -11.09 7.99 -10.46
N SER A 290 -10.63 7.92 -9.21
CA SER A 290 -11.03 6.88 -8.27
C SER A 290 -12.54 6.91 -8.02
N SER A 291 -13.08 8.07 -7.66
CA SER A 291 -14.52 8.26 -7.43
C SER A 291 -15.34 7.89 -8.67
N LYS A 292 -14.86 8.25 -9.87
CA LYS A 292 -15.51 7.89 -11.14
C LYS A 292 -15.54 6.38 -11.35
N LEU A 293 -14.44 5.67 -11.06
CA LEU A 293 -14.36 4.21 -11.16
C LEU A 293 -15.31 3.51 -10.17
N THR A 294 -15.58 4.11 -9.02
CA THR A 294 -16.55 3.60 -8.03
C THR A 294 -18.01 3.95 -8.33
N GLY A 295 -18.28 4.63 -9.45
CA GLY A 295 -19.64 4.94 -9.92
C GLY A 295 -20.26 6.20 -9.31
N MET A 296 -19.44 7.12 -8.75
CA MET A 296 -19.94 8.41 -8.30
C MET A 296 -20.56 9.20 -9.47
N LYS A 297 -21.72 9.81 -9.24
CA LYS A 297 -22.43 10.64 -10.23
C LYS A 297 -21.60 11.85 -10.65
N GLU A 298 -21.70 12.24 -11.91
CA GLU A 298 -20.94 13.37 -12.50
C GLU A 298 -21.11 14.69 -11.72
N GLU A 299 -22.31 14.98 -11.23
CA GLU A 299 -22.59 16.20 -10.44
C GLU A 299 -21.81 16.27 -9.12
N ASN A 300 -21.45 15.12 -8.54
CA ASN A 300 -20.69 15.04 -7.28
C ASN A 300 -19.19 15.01 -7.56
N LEU A 301 -18.77 14.40 -8.68
CA LEU A 301 -17.36 14.36 -9.10
C LEU A 301 -16.77 15.75 -9.28
N GLU A 302 -17.50 16.67 -9.92
CA GLU A 302 -17.00 18.03 -10.14
C GLU A 302 -16.90 18.83 -8.83
N LYS A 303 -17.87 18.65 -7.93
CA LYS A 303 -17.84 19.29 -6.60
C LYS A 303 -16.66 18.79 -5.77
N GLU A 304 -16.43 17.48 -5.77
CA GLU A 304 -15.30 16.84 -5.08
C GLU A 304 -13.96 17.32 -5.63
N LEU A 305 -13.83 17.42 -6.96
CA LEU A 305 -12.63 17.93 -7.60
C LEU A 305 -12.33 19.37 -7.16
N GLN A 306 -13.33 20.25 -7.20
CA GLN A 306 -13.18 21.65 -6.80
C GLN A 306 -12.85 21.79 -5.31
N SER A 307 -13.50 21.01 -4.44
CA SER A 307 -13.21 20.97 -3.01
C SER A 307 -11.75 20.57 -2.73
N ASN A 308 -11.30 19.46 -3.31
CA ASN A 308 -9.93 18.97 -3.14
C ASN A 308 -8.89 19.99 -3.66
N GLN A 309 -9.13 20.60 -4.81
CA GLN A 309 -8.26 21.64 -5.36
C GLN A 309 -8.12 22.84 -4.42
N LYS A 310 -9.22 23.34 -3.85
CA LYS A 310 -9.19 24.43 -2.88
C LYS A 310 -8.43 24.04 -1.62
N THR A 311 -8.68 22.84 -1.09
CA THR A 311 -8.00 22.33 0.09
C THR A 311 -6.50 22.19 -0.15
N PHE A 312 -6.07 21.60 -1.27
CA PHE A 312 -4.64 21.49 -1.59
C PHE A 312 -3.98 22.84 -1.86
N ALA A 313 -4.69 23.78 -2.49
CA ALA A 313 -4.23 25.15 -2.65
C ALA A 313 -4.04 25.86 -1.29
N PHE A 314 -4.93 25.64 -0.31
CA PHE A 314 -4.74 26.12 1.06
C PHE A 314 -3.47 25.54 1.67
N ILE A 315 -3.26 24.22 1.60
CA ILE A 315 -2.07 23.55 2.16
C ILE A 315 -0.78 24.11 1.55
N LYS A 316 -0.74 24.17 0.22
CA LYS A 316 0.43 24.57 -0.57
C LYS A 316 0.83 26.03 -0.36
N ASN A 317 -0.15 26.92 -0.22
CA ASN A 317 0.07 28.36 -0.07
C ASN A 317 0.01 28.84 1.40
N TYR A 318 -0.08 27.93 2.36
CA TYR A 318 -0.20 28.29 3.76
C TYR A 318 1.05 29.02 4.27
N ALA A 319 0.86 30.24 4.76
CA ALA A 319 1.92 31.09 5.33
C ALA A 319 1.54 31.66 6.71
N GLY A 320 0.52 31.10 7.36
CA GLY A 320 0.09 31.51 8.70
C GLY A 320 0.93 30.91 9.83
N ASN A 321 0.55 31.22 11.07
CA ASN A 321 1.28 30.81 12.28
C ASN A 321 0.66 29.61 13.02
N ASP A 322 -0.64 29.36 12.85
CA ASP A 322 -1.38 28.27 13.51
C ASP A 322 -2.15 27.43 12.48
N TYR A 323 -1.43 26.46 11.90
CA TYR A 323 -1.94 25.68 10.76
C TYR A 323 -3.23 24.92 11.08
N GLU A 324 -3.31 24.31 12.27
CA GLU A 324 -4.48 23.51 12.63
C GLU A 324 -5.72 24.38 12.82
N LYS A 325 -5.58 25.52 13.50
CA LYS A 325 -6.67 26.47 13.68
C LYS A 325 -7.13 27.05 12.34
N ASP A 326 -6.19 27.50 11.52
CA ASP A 326 -6.50 28.12 10.24
C ASP A 326 -7.13 27.12 9.26
N LEU A 327 -6.67 25.86 9.27
CA LEU A 327 -7.27 24.78 8.48
C LEU A 327 -8.72 24.53 8.90
N LYS A 328 -9.02 24.45 10.21
CA LYS A 328 -10.40 24.27 10.70
C LYS A 328 -11.32 25.42 10.30
N ILE A 329 -10.82 26.65 10.34
CA ILE A 329 -11.57 27.84 9.89
C ILE A 329 -11.83 27.75 8.38
N PHE A 330 -10.82 27.40 7.60
CA PHE A 330 -10.93 27.23 6.15
C PHE A 330 -11.96 26.16 5.79
N LEU A 331 -11.86 24.96 6.37
CA LEU A 331 -12.78 23.84 6.10
C LEU A 331 -14.23 24.20 6.47
N THR A 332 -14.43 24.80 7.65
CA THR A 332 -15.77 25.29 8.07
C THR A 332 -16.35 26.28 7.06
N LYS A 333 -15.53 27.19 6.54
CA LYS A 333 -15.96 28.21 5.56
C LYS A 333 -16.31 27.60 4.21
N GLU A 334 -15.58 26.58 3.77
CA GLU A 334 -15.87 25.84 2.52
C GLU A 334 -17.04 24.85 2.68
N GLY A 335 -17.59 24.68 3.89
CA GLY A 335 -18.69 23.76 4.17
C GLY A 335 -18.23 22.30 4.25
N GLU A 336 -16.94 22.05 4.45
CA GLU A 336 -16.35 20.72 4.57
C GLU A 336 -16.59 20.14 5.97
N GLU A 337 -16.90 18.85 6.03
CA GLU A 337 -17.07 18.14 7.29
C GLU A 337 -15.71 17.93 7.98
N ILE A 338 -15.61 18.39 9.23
CA ILE A 338 -14.40 18.22 10.03
C ILE A 338 -14.44 16.85 10.71
N ASN A 339 -13.84 15.88 10.02
CA ASN A 339 -13.56 14.53 10.51
C ASN A 339 -12.15 14.47 11.15
N GLU A 340 -11.99 13.81 12.30
CA GLU A 340 -10.70 13.64 12.99
C GLU A 340 -9.62 12.93 12.15
N ASP A 341 -9.97 11.88 11.41
CA ASP A 341 -9.07 11.14 10.52
C ASP A 341 -8.63 12.00 9.33
N ASN A 342 -9.57 12.70 8.70
CA ASN A 342 -9.25 13.66 7.63
C ASN A 342 -8.31 14.75 8.17
N MET A 343 -8.60 15.31 9.34
CA MET A 343 -7.74 16.31 9.98
C MET A 343 -6.36 15.75 10.32
N LYS A 344 -6.26 14.48 10.74
CA LYS A 344 -4.98 13.82 11.02
C LYS A 344 -4.13 13.71 9.76
N GLN A 345 -4.73 13.37 8.63
CA GLN A 345 -4.03 13.33 7.34
C GLN A 345 -3.61 14.72 6.88
N LEU A 346 -4.52 15.71 6.87
CA LEU A 346 -4.23 17.06 6.38
C LEU A 346 -3.15 17.77 7.22
N LYS A 347 -3.06 17.47 8.53
CA LYS A 347 -2.02 18.00 9.42
C LYS A 347 -0.67 17.28 9.31
N ASN A 348 -0.64 16.10 8.69
CA ASN A 348 0.56 15.28 8.63
C ASN A 348 1.70 16.00 7.88
N THR A 349 2.90 16.03 8.47
CA THR A 349 4.06 16.72 7.91
C THR A 349 4.46 16.20 6.54
N TRP A 350 4.48 14.87 6.35
CA TRP A 350 4.73 14.25 5.06
C TRP A 350 3.67 14.66 4.05
N PHE A 351 2.39 14.61 4.40
CA PHE A 351 1.31 14.94 3.48
C PHE A 351 1.38 16.40 2.99
N ARG A 352 1.65 17.34 3.90
CA ARG A 352 1.83 18.76 3.54
C ARG A 352 3.03 18.97 2.61
N TYR A 353 4.14 18.28 2.86
CA TYR A 353 5.30 18.28 1.97
C TYR A 353 4.95 17.69 0.60
N PHE A 354 4.28 16.55 0.58
CA PHE A 354 3.86 15.81 -0.60
C PHE A 354 2.98 16.67 -1.51
N ILE A 355 1.90 17.27 -0.98
CA ILE A 355 1.01 18.19 -1.73
C ILE A 355 1.76 19.36 -2.35
N SER A 356 2.76 19.88 -1.64
CA SER A 356 3.54 21.03 -2.12
C SER A 356 4.63 20.66 -3.12
N PHE A 357 4.81 19.36 -3.40
CA PHE A 357 5.90 18.87 -4.24
C PHE A 357 5.61 19.11 -5.73
N ASN A 358 6.66 19.54 -6.44
CA ASN A 358 6.65 19.70 -7.88
C ASN A 358 7.80 18.89 -8.50
N PRO A 359 7.53 17.79 -9.22
CA PRO A 359 8.56 16.96 -9.85
C PRO A 359 9.52 17.71 -10.78
N ASP A 360 9.05 18.73 -11.51
CA ASP A 360 9.89 19.52 -12.44
C ASP A 360 11.09 20.14 -11.72
N LYS A 361 10.96 20.46 -10.43
CA LYS A 361 12.05 21.02 -9.62
C LYS A 361 13.30 20.14 -9.67
N TYR A 362 13.16 18.81 -9.73
CA TYR A 362 14.27 17.87 -9.72
C TYR A 362 14.49 17.23 -11.09
N VAL A 363 13.42 16.81 -11.79
CA VAL A 363 13.53 16.16 -13.09
C VAL A 363 14.20 17.07 -14.13
N SER A 364 13.95 18.39 -14.08
CA SER A 364 14.58 19.36 -14.99
C SER A 364 16.07 19.61 -14.76
N GLN A 365 16.69 18.91 -13.80
CA GLN A 365 18.13 18.94 -13.54
C GLN A 365 18.84 17.65 -13.99
N ILE A 366 18.09 16.61 -14.39
CA ILE A 366 18.63 15.27 -14.63
C ILE A 366 19.21 15.15 -16.03
N LYS A 367 20.47 14.72 -16.12
CA LYS A 367 21.20 14.47 -17.39
C LYS A 367 21.67 13.02 -17.58
N ILE A 368 21.53 12.19 -16.55
CA ILE A 368 21.80 10.75 -16.64
C ILE A 368 20.67 10.04 -17.40
N PRO A 369 20.89 8.80 -17.89
CA PRO A 369 19.86 8.04 -18.58
C PRO A 369 18.59 7.84 -17.73
N VAL A 370 17.42 8.04 -18.34
CA VAL A 370 16.11 7.87 -17.68
C VAL A 370 15.18 7.00 -18.51
N LEU A 371 14.61 5.96 -17.91
CA LEU A 371 13.43 5.28 -18.44
C LEU A 371 12.23 5.67 -17.57
N ALA A 372 11.20 6.26 -18.16
CA ALA A 372 9.94 6.52 -17.46
C ALA A 372 8.82 5.66 -18.08
N ILE A 373 8.14 4.88 -17.26
CA ILE A 373 7.11 3.94 -17.69
C ILE A 373 5.84 4.08 -16.86
N ASN A 374 4.68 3.92 -17.51
CA ASN A 374 3.36 3.90 -16.86
C ASN A 374 2.45 2.89 -17.57
N GLY A 375 1.43 2.39 -16.86
CA GLY A 375 0.32 1.65 -17.47
C GLY A 375 -0.79 2.59 -17.98
N SER A 376 -1.40 2.31 -19.13
CA SER A 376 -2.41 3.20 -19.73
C SER A 376 -3.73 3.26 -18.93
N LEU A 377 -4.00 2.28 -18.07
CA LEU A 377 -5.14 2.23 -17.15
C LEU A 377 -4.75 2.62 -15.71
N ASP A 378 -3.59 3.23 -15.51
CA ASP A 378 -3.21 3.78 -14.22
C ASP A 378 -4.04 5.04 -13.89
N PHE A 379 -5.00 4.91 -12.98
CA PHE A 379 -5.80 6.04 -12.51
C PHE A 379 -5.08 6.88 -11.43
N GLN A 380 -4.06 6.33 -10.77
CA GLN A 380 -3.34 7.00 -9.69
C GLN A 380 -2.32 7.98 -10.25
N VAL A 381 -1.59 7.55 -11.28
CA VAL A 381 -0.62 8.35 -12.02
C VAL A 381 -0.91 8.24 -13.52
N PRO A 382 -1.93 8.98 -14.04
CA PRO A 382 -2.36 8.88 -15.43
C PRO A 382 -1.20 9.03 -16.40
N ALA A 383 -0.99 7.98 -17.22
CA ALA A 383 0.21 7.79 -18.02
C ALA A 383 0.51 8.98 -18.94
N LYS A 384 -0.47 9.38 -19.76
CA LYS A 384 -0.32 10.44 -20.77
C LYS A 384 0.20 11.74 -20.18
N ASP A 385 -0.40 12.23 -19.09
CA ASP A 385 -0.04 13.53 -18.51
C ASP A 385 1.31 13.48 -17.80
N ASN A 386 1.56 12.40 -17.05
CA ASN A 386 2.78 12.27 -16.26
C ASN A 386 4.01 11.99 -17.14
N LEU A 387 3.90 11.09 -18.13
CA LEU A 387 4.98 10.84 -19.08
C LEU A 387 5.31 12.10 -19.91
N ALA A 388 4.29 12.84 -20.38
CA ALA A 388 4.49 14.09 -21.11
C ALA A 388 5.16 15.17 -20.25
N ALA A 389 4.78 15.27 -18.97
CA ALA A 389 5.40 16.20 -18.03
C ALA A 389 6.86 15.83 -17.72
N ILE A 390 7.16 14.55 -17.47
CA ILE A 390 8.53 14.04 -17.29
C ILE A 390 9.38 14.34 -18.53
N GLU A 391 8.89 14.02 -19.73
CA GLU A 391 9.58 14.30 -20.99
C GLU A 391 9.87 15.80 -21.15
N LYS A 392 8.89 16.66 -20.85
CA LYS A 392 9.07 18.11 -20.89
C LYS A 392 10.17 18.58 -19.93
N SER A 393 10.19 18.07 -18.71
CA SER A 393 11.23 18.38 -17.71
C SER A 393 12.61 17.89 -18.17
N LEU A 394 12.73 16.67 -18.70
CA LEU A 394 13.99 16.12 -19.20
C LEU A 394 14.51 16.89 -20.42
N LYS A 395 13.62 17.31 -21.33
CA LYS A 395 13.97 18.22 -22.44
C LYS A 395 14.47 19.57 -21.93
N LYS A 396 13.84 20.14 -20.89
CA LYS A 396 14.30 21.36 -20.21
C LYS A 396 15.69 21.18 -19.59
N ALA A 397 16.00 19.99 -19.05
CA ALA A 397 17.33 19.62 -18.56
C ALA A 397 18.40 19.47 -19.68
N LYS A 398 17.96 19.52 -20.96
CA LYS A 398 18.75 19.16 -22.14
C LYS A 398 19.26 17.71 -22.08
N ASN A 399 18.51 16.82 -21.43
CA ASN A 399 18.81 15.40 -21.43
C ASN A 399 18.57 14.81 -22.82
N LYS A 400 19.54 14.06 -23.32
CA LYS A 400 19.49 13.41 -24.65
C LYS A 400 19.32 11.90 -24.57
N ASN A 401 19.34 11.32 -23.37
CA ASN A 401 19.28 9.89 -23.12
C ASN A 401 18.10 9.62 -22.20
N PHE A 402 16.89 9.74 -22.74
CA PHE A 402 15.71 9.33 -22.00
C PHE A 402 14.73 8.63 -22.92
N GLU A 403 13.88 7.80 -22.32
CA GLU A 403 12.79 7.12 -22.97
C GLU A 403 11.54 7.18 -22.09
N THR A 404 10.40 7.50 -22.70
CA THR A 404 9.07 7.37 -22.09
C THR A 404 8.34 6.23 -22.78
N TYR A 405 7.66 5.38 -22.02
CA TYR A 405 6.93 4.26 -22.60
C TYR A 405 5.65 3.94 -21.81
N GLU A 406 4.52 3.95 -22.51
CA GLU A 406 3.21 3.60 -21.97
C GLU A 406 2.88 2.15 -22.30
N PHE A 407 2.52 1.37 -21.28
CA PHE A 407 2.08 -0.02 -21.44
C PHE A 407 0.57 -0.08 -21.54
N GLU A 408 0.07 -0.48 -22.71
CA GLU A 408 -1.36 -0.57 -22.95
C GLU A 408 -2.04 -1.64 -22.08
N GLY A 409 -3.18 -1.29 -21.48
CA GLY A 409 -4.03 -2.20 -20.71
C GLY A 409 -3.49 -2.54 -19.31
N MET A 410 -2.55 -1.74 -18.78
CA MET A 410 -1.95 -1.99 -17.47
C MET A 410 -2.33 -0.96 -16.43
N ASN A 411 -2.52 -1.40 -15.18
CA ASN A 411 -2.81 -0.53 -14.04
C ASN A 411 -1.53 0.06 -13.39
N HIS A 412 -1.70 0.72 -12.25
CA HIS A 412 -0.60 1.33 -11.47
C HIS A 412 0.50 0.32 -11.08
N LEU A 413 0.12 -0.92 -10.76
CA LEU A 413 1.06 -2.00 -10.41
C LEU A 413 1.65 -2.71 -11.65
N PHE A 414 1.41 -2.19 -12.86
CA PHE A 414 1.83 -2.80 -14.12
C PHE A 414 1.24 -4.21 -14.36
N GLN A 415 0.04 -4.46 -13.82
CA GLN A 415 -0.72 -5.67 -14.06
C GLN A 415 -1.64 -5.48 -15.27
N GLU A 416 -1.74 -6.49 -16.14
CA GLU A 416 -2.76 -6.51 -17.20
C GLU A 416 -4.16 -6.56 -16.56
N CYS A 417 -5.01 -5.59 -16.91
CA CYS A 417 -6.28 -5.34 -16.24
C CYS A 417 -7.35 -4.85 -17.23
N LYS A 418 -8.62 -4.77 -16.80
CA LYS A 418 -9.69 -4.30 -17.67
C LYS A 418 -10.02 -2.83 -17.46
N THR A 419 -9.95 -2.37 -16.21
CA THR A 419 -10.42 -1.03 -15.82
C THR A 419 -9.36 -0.19 -15.11
N GLY A 420 -8.40 -0.85 -14.46
CA GLY A 420 -7.40 -0.21 -13.61
C GLY A 420 -7.87 0.05 -12.18
N ALA A 421 -9.12 -0.27 -11.85
CA ALA A 421 -9.69 -0.05 -10.52
C ALA A 421 -8.95 -0.84 -9.43
N LEU A 422 -8.88 -0.25 -8.22
CA LEU A 422 -8.20 -0.85 -7.06
C LEU A 422 -8.72 -2.26 -6.72
N ALA A 423 -10.02 -2.51 -6.95
CA ALA A 423 -10.63 -3.82 -6.73
C ALA A 423 -9.96 -4.95 -7.53
N GLU A 424 -9.49 -4.65 -8.76
CA GLU A 424 -8.81 -5.64 -9.61
C GLU A 424 -7.46 -6.07 -9.03
N TYR A 425 -6.79 -5.21 -8.24
CA TYR A 425 -5.41 -5.47 -7.77
C TYR A 425 -5.36 -6.73 -6.94
N ALA A 426 -6.39 -6.97 -6.14
CA ALA A 426 -6.44 -8.12 -5.28
C ALA A 426 -6.99 -9.38 -5.98
N GLU A 427 -7.65 -9.24 -7.14
CA GLU A 427 -8.20 -10.33 -7.94
C GLU A 427 -7.20 -10.88 -8.96
N ILE A 428 -6.38 -10.00 -9.53
CA ILE A 428 -5.37 -10.38 -10.51
C ILE A 428 -4.30 -11.24 -9.83
N GLU A 429 -3.93 -12.37 -10.45
CA GLU A 429 -2.85 -13.23 -9.93
C GLU A 429 -1.45 -12.72 -10.33
N GLN A 430 -1.35 -12.09 -11.51
CA GLN A 430 -0.12 -11.47 -12.00
C GLN A 430 0.30 -10.33 -11.07
N THR A 431 1.53 -10.36 -10.57
CA THR A 431 2.13 -9.28 -9.78
C THR A 431 2.61 -8.14 -10.65
N ILE A 432 3.25 -8.44 -11.77
CA ILE A 432 3.72 -7.47 -12.75
C ILE A 432 3.82 -8.13 -14.13
N SER A 433 3.45 -7.44 -15.19
CA SER A 433 3.50 -7.99 -16.55
C SER A 433 4.94 -8.35 -16.95
N PRO A 434 5.18 -9.56 -17.50
CA PRO A 434 6.48 -9.92 -18.06
C PRO A 434 7.01 -8.94 -19.11
N LYS A 435 6.11 -8.30 -19.87
CA LYS A 435 6.47 -7.26 -20.86
C LYS A 435 7.20 -6.08 -20.20
N VAL A 436 6.80 -5.73 -18.98
CA VAL A 436 7.38 -4.63 -18.21
C VAL A 436 8.74 -5.04 -17.65
N LEU A 437 8.84 -6.26 -17.12
CA LEU A 437 10.12 -6.85 -16.68
C LEU A 437 11.16 -6.89 -17.82
N ASP A 438 10.74 -7.36 -19.00
CA ASP A 438 11.60 -7.45 -20.18
C ASP A 438 12.04 -6.08 -20.69
N LYS A 439 11.13 -5.10 -20.74
CA LYS A 439 11.46 -3.71 -21.10
C LYS A 439 12.52 -3.13 -20.18
N MET A 440 12.30 -3.22 -18.87
CA MET A 440 13.22 -2.65 -17.88
C MET A 440 14.58 -3.35 -17.93
N SER A 441 14.61 -4.68 -17.89
CA SER A 441 15.87 -5.43 -17.89
C SER A 441 16.67 -5.21 -19.17
N THR A 442 16.02 -5.20 -20.35
CA THR A 442 16.69 -4.88 -21.62
C THR A 442 17.29 -3.47 -21.58
N TRP A 443 16.49 -2.48 -21.20
CA TRP A 443 16.96 -1.08 -21.16
C TRP A 443 18.11 -0.88 -20.16
N ILE A 444 18.06 -1.54 -19.00
CA ILE A 444 19.10 -1.47 -17.96
C ILE A 444 20.41 -2.09 -18.45
N LEU A 445 20.35 -3.21 -19.17
CA LEU A 445 21.54 -3.91 -19.66
C LEU A 445 22.30 -3.12 -20.73
N ASP A 446 21.63 -2.16 -21.36
CA ASP A 446 22.23 -1.22 -22.31
C ASP A 446 22.92 0.00 -21.64
N LYS A 447 22.89 0.10 -20.30
CA LYS A 447 23.51 1.20 -19.52
C LYS A 447 24.74 0.73 -18.73
#